data_AF-A0A960QZU1-F1
#
_entry.id   AF-A0A960QZU1-F1
#
_cell.length_a   1.000
_cell.length_b   1.000
_cell.length_c   1.000
_cell.angle_alpha   90.00
_cell.angle_beta   90.00
_cell.angle_gamma   90.00
#
_symmetry.space_group_name_H-M   'P 1'
#
loop_
_entity.id
_entity.type
_entity.pdbx_description
1 polymer ?
#
loop_
_entity_poly.entity_id
_entity_poly.type
_entity_poly.pdbx_seq_one_letter_code
_entity_poly.pdbx_strand_id
1 'polypeptide(L)'
;SYTPDLLKHAHKILDAIFQESENYKRAGVLISDFVSREDSQLDFFAKETAKDQLMQTVDQIQARYGEALLSFAGEGVGKKWKSTPSNRSPSYTTSWKELLKINVGFMEHA
;
A
#
# COMPACT_ATOMS: atom_id res chain seq x y z
N SER A 1 -12.09 -0.49 6.86
CA SER A 1 -12.13 0.63 5.92
C SER A 1 -12.72 0.17 4.59
N TYR A 2 -13.52 1.01 3.93
CA TYR A 2 -14.17 0.66 2.65
C TYR A 2 -13.36 1.21 1.47
N THR A 3 -12.64 0.32 0.77
CA THR A 3 -11.71 0.67 -0.32
C THR A 3 -12.35 1.49 -1.45
N PRO A 4 -13.60 1.26 -1.87
CA PRO A 4 -14.22 2.09 -2.91
C PRO A 4 -14.43 3.56 -2.53
N ASP A 5 -14.68 3.85 -1.24
CA ASP A 5 -14.80 5.26 -0.80
C ASP A 5 -13.44 5.97 -0.88
N LEU A 6 -12.34 5.27 -0.60
CA LEU A 6 -10.98 5.81 -0.78
C LEU A 6 -10.68 6.06 -2.26
N LEU A 7 -10.98 5.11 -3.15
CA LEU A 7 -10.78 5.26 -4.59
C LEU A 7 -11.56 6.46 -5.14
N LYS A 8 -12.80 6.65 -4.70
CA LYS A 8 -13.64 7.80 -5.09
C LYS A 8 -12.99 9.13 -4.73
N HIS A 9 -12.46 9.27 -3.51
CA HIS A 9 -11.81 10.51 -3.09
C HIS A 9 -10.47 10.72 -3.78
N ALA A 10 -9.70 9.65 -3.98
CA ALA A 10 -8.43 9.71 -4.70
C ALA A 10 -8.62 10.25 -6.13
N HIS A 11 -9.63 9.76 -6.87
CA HIS A 11 -9.96 10.27 -8.20
C HIS A 11 -10.37 11.73 -8.19
N LYS A 12 -11.23 12.16 -7.25
CA LYS A 12 -11.60 13.57 -7.10
C LYS A 12 -10.41 14.49 -6.86
N ILE A 13 -9.47 14.06 -6.02
CA ILE A 13 -8.26 14.83 -5.72
C ILE A 13 -7.37 14.87 -6.96
N LEU A 14 -7.22 13.75 -7.66
CA LEU A 14 -6.44 13.68 -8.90
C LEU A 14 -6.98 14.67 -9.94
N ASP A 15 -8.30 14.69 -10.17
CA ASP A 15 -8.95 15.63 -11.09
C ASP A 15 -8.68 17.10 -10.72
N ALA A 16 -8.56 17.40 -9.43
CA ALA A 16 -8.32 18.76 -8.93
C ALA A 16 -6.85 19.21 -9.05
N ILE A 17 -5.88 18.29 -8.96
CA ILE A 17 -4.45 18.62 -8.98
C ILE A 17 -3.78 18.37 -10.33
N PHE A 18 -4.46 17.67 -11.23
CA PHE A 18 -3.94 17.31 -12.54
C PHE A 18 -3.83 18.55 -13.45
N GLN A 19 -2.67 18.71 -14.08
CA GLN A 19 -2.40 19.78 -15.04
C GLN A 19 -2.00 19.17 -16.38
N GLU A 20 -2.74 19.50 -17.44
CA GLU A 20 -2.56 18.88 -18.76
C GLU A 20 -1.21 19.21 -19.41
N SER A 21 -0.59 20.34 -19.06
CA SER A 21 0.70 20.77 -19.60
C SER A 21 1.91 20.07 -18.97
N GLU A 22 1.72 19.30 -17.89
CA GLU A 22 2.82 18.75 -17.09
C GLU A 22 2.98 17.24 -17.27
N ASN A 23 4.23 16.77 -17.23
CA ASN A 23 4.55 15.35 -17.32
C ASN A 23 4.75 14.74 -15.93
N TYR A 24 3.86 13.84 -15.53
CA TYR A 24 3.93 13.15 -14.24
C TYR A 24 4.62 11.79 -14.37
N LYS A 25 5.65 11.55 -13.55
CA LYS A 25 6.33 10.24 -13.49
C LYS A 25 5.57 9.22 -12.65
N ARG A 26 4.93 9.66 -11.56
CA ARG A 26 4.14 8.83 -10.64
C ARG A 26 3.21 9.71 -9.81
N ALA A 27 2.03 9.19 -9.50
CA ALA A 27 1.15 9.68 -8.45
C ALA A 27 0.84 8.53 -7.47
N GLY A 28 0.46 8.88 -6.24
CA GLY A 28 0.11 7.89 -5.22
C GLY A 28 -0.65 8.52 -4.07
N VAL A 29 -1.39 7.69 -3.34
CA VAL A 29 -2.11 8.09 -2.13
C VAL A 29 -1.29 7.60 -0.93
N LEU A 30 -0.95 8.52 -0.02
CA LEU A 30 -0.38 8.18 1.28
C LEU A 30 -1.51 8.15 2.30
N ILE A 31 -1.67 7.02 2.96
CA ILE A 31 -2.57 6.88 4.10
C ILE A 31 -1.67 6.81 5.34
N SER A 32 -1.92 7.71 6.30
CA SER A 32 -1.21 7.81 7.56
C SER A 32 -2.21 7.75 8.71
N ASP A 33 -1.70 7.61 9.94
CA ASP A 33 -2.49 7.64 11.18
C ASP A 33 -3.53 6.51 11.28
N PHE A 34 -3.05 5.27 11.15
CA PHE A 34 -3.88 4.09 11.32
C PHE A 34 -4.23 3.93 12.81
N VAL A 35 -5.52 3.85 13.09
CA VAL A 35 -6.05 3.56 14.44
C VAL A 35 -6.61 2.13 14.49
N SER A 36 -6.50 1.47 15.64
CA SER A 36 -7.17 0.19 15.85
C SER A 36 -8.67 0.38 15.71
N ARG A 37 -9.38 -0.63 15.20
CA ARG A 37 -10.85 -0.63 15.19
C ARG A 37 -11.40 -0.55 16.62
N GLU A 38 -10.70 -1.11 17.59
CA GLU A 38 -11.08 -1.08 19.01
C GLU A 38 -10.96 0.32 19.62
N ASP A 39 -9.99 1.11 19.14
CA ASP A 39 -9.74 2.49 19.58
C ASP A 39 -10.53 3.52 18.75
N SER A 40 -11.25 3.06 17.73
CA SER A 40 -12.08 3.95 16.90
C SER A 40 -13.34 4.36 17.64
N GLN A 41 -13.61 5.67 17.71
CA GLN A 41 -14.82 6.18 18.34
C GLN A 41 -16.04 5.67 17.57
N LEU A 42 -16.86 4.86 18.26
CA LEU A 42 -18.14 4.42 17.73
C LEU A 42 -19.11 5.61 17.75
N ASP A 43 -19.76 5.84 16.60
CA ASP A 43 -20.86 6.79 16.53
C ASP A 43 -22.13 6.09 17.01
N PHE A 44 -22.82 6.70 17.98
CA PHE A 44 -24.05 6.19 18.59
C PHE A 44 -25.17 5.97 17.56
N PHE A 45 -25.13 6.67 16.44
CA PHE A 45 -26.11 6.56 15.36
C PHE A 45 -25.58 5.81 14.14
N ALA A 46 -24.32 5.37 14.15
CA ALA A 46 -23.78 4.57 13.06
C ALA A 46 -24.36 3.16 13.10
N LYS A 47 -25.14 2.81 12.08
CA LYS A 47 -25.49 1.42 11.81
C LYS A 47 -24.24 0.66 11.38
N GLU A 48 -24.10 -0.58 11.85
CA GLU A 48 -23.23 -1.55 11.17
C GLU A 48 -23.62 -1.59 9.70
N THR A 49 -22.68 -1.20 8.84
CA THR A 49 -22.96 -1.07 7.41
C THR A 49 -22.63 -2.37 6.70
N ALA A 50 -23.45 -2.77 5.74
CA ALA A 50 -23.18 -3.90 4.85
C ALA A 50 -21.80 -3.81 4.14
N LYS A 51 -21.21 -2.61 4.12
CA LYS A 51 -19.86 -2.34 3.60
C LYS A 51 -18.77 -3.12 4.34
N ASP A 52 -18.89 -3.28 5.66
CA ASP A 52 -17.88 -3.98 6.46
C ASP A 52 -17.85 -5.48 6.19
N GLN A 53 -19.03 -6.11 6.14
CA GLN A 53 -19.18 -7.53 5.79
C GLN A 53 -18.71 -7.81 4.36
N LEU A 54 -19.00 -6.89 3.43
CA LEU A 54 -18.52 -6.98 2.06
C LEU A 54 -16.99 -6.94 2.01
N MET A 55 -16.35 -5.97 2.67
CA MET A 55 -14.89 -5.87 2.68
C MET A 55 -14.23 -7.09 3.31
N GLN A 56 -14.76 -7.59 4.43
CA GLN A 56 -14.28 -8.84 5.03
C GLN A 56 -14.37 -10.02 4.05
N THR A 57 -15.45 -10.11 3.28
CA THR A 57 -15.62 -11.17 2.29
C THR A 57 -14.59 -11.05 1.16
N VAL A 58 -14.36 -9.84 0.66
CA VAL A 58 -13.34 -9.56 -0.36
C VAL A 58 -11.95 -9.96 0.14
N ASP A 59 -11.60 -9.57 1.37
CA ASP A 59 -10.31 -9.89 1.99
C ASP A 59 -10.13 -11.40 2.17
N GLN A 60 -11.17 -12.11 2.61
CA GLN A 60 -11.16 -13.57 2.72
C GLN A 60 -10.93 -14.27 1.39
N ILE A 61 -11.56 -13.80 0.31
CA ILE A 61 -11.36 -14.35 -1.04
C ILE A 61 -9.92 -14.12 -1.51
N GLN A 62 -9.41 -12.90 -1.35
CA GLN A 62 -8.02 -12.59 -1.72
C GLN A 62 -7.01 -13.41 -0.90
N ALA A 63 -7.25 -13.62 0.40
CA ALA A 63 -6.41 -14.46 1.24
C ALA A 63 -6.42 -15.94 0.80
N ARG A 64 -7.57 -16.45 0.37
CA ARG A 64 -7.74 -17.86 -0.03
C ARG A 64 -7.15 -18.18 -1.40
N TYR A 65 -7.30 -17.28 -2.37
CA TYR A 65 -6.99 -17.57 -3.78
C TYR A 65 -5.80 -16.76 -4.33
N GLY A 66 -5.23 -15.87 -3.53
CA GLY A 66 -4.06 -15.08 -3.88
C GLY A 66 -4.37 -13.58 -4.02
N GLU A 67 -3.37 -12.76 -3.66
CA GLU A 67 -3.41 -11.32 -3.84
C GLU A 67 -3.63 -10.98 -5.32
N ALA A 68 -4.63 -10.14 -5.60
CA ALA A 68 -5.06 -9.70 -6.94
C ALA A 68 -6.02 -10.61 -7.73
N LEU A 69 -6.66 -11.63 -7.13
CA LEU A 69 -7.78 -12.33 -7.80
C LEU A 69 -8.96 -11.37 -8.07
N LEU A 70 -9.30 -10.57 -7.07
CA LEU A 70 -10.33 -9.54 -7.15
C LEU A 70 -9.66 -8.17 -7.13
N SER A 71 -10.14 -7.28 -7.99
CA SER A 71 -9.79 -5.86 -8.00
C SER A 71 -11.05 -5.02 -8.19
N PHE A 72 -11.02 -3.80 -7.68
CA PHE A 72 -12.11 -2.87 -7.94
C PHE A 72 -11.98 -2.31 -9.36
N ALA A 73 -13.10 -2.13 -10.06
CA ALA A 73 -13.10 -1.59 -11.42
C ALA A 73 -12.41 -0.21 -11.51
N GLY A 74 -12.48 0.57 -10.42
CA GLY A 74 -11.80 1.87 -10.30
C GLY A 74 -10.27 1.81 -10.19
N GLU A 75 -9.68 0.62 -10.05
CA GLU A 75 -8.22 0.39 -10.09
C GLU A 75 -7.68 0.21 -11.51
N GLY A 76 -8.55 -0.04 -12.49
CA GLY A 76 -8.19 -0.35 -13.87
C GLY A 76 -7.78 -1.81 -14.08
N VAL A 77 -7.82 -2.26 -15.34
CA VAL A 77 -7.56 -3.66 -15.76
C VAL A 77 -6.09 -3.86 -16.23
N GLY A 78 -5.24 -2.86 -16.03
CA GLY A 78 -3.87 -2.82 -16.53
C GLY A 78 -2.85 -3.55 -15.65
N LYS A 79 -1.64 -3.71 -16.19
CA LYS A 79 -0.48 -4.28 -15.49
C LYS A 79 -0.24 -3.51 -14.18
N LYS A 80 -0.47 -4.15 -13.03
CA LYS A 80 -0.15 -3.56 -11.72
C LYS A 80 1.33 -3.13 -11.74
N TRP A 81 1.58 -1.86 -11.47
CA TRP A 81 2.95 -1.36 -11.36
C TRP A 81 3.67 -2.15 -10.26
N LYS A 82 4.55 -3.06 -10.67
CA LYS A 82 5.35 -3.85 -9.75
C LYS A 82 6.60 -3.04 -9.46
N SER A 83 6.75 -2.56 -8.23
CA SER A 83 7.97 -1.91 -7.80
C SER A 83 9.15 -2.87 -8.02
N THR A 84 10.02 -2.58 -8.98
CA THR A 84 11.27 -3.31 -9.14
C THR A 84 12.22 -2.80 -8.06
N PRO A 85 12.64 -3.63 -7.08
CA PRO A 85 13.47 -3.17 -5.97
C PRO A 85 14.94 -2.99 -6.37
N SER A 86 15.23 -2.77 -7.66
CA SER A 86 16.58 -2.78 -8.22
C SER A 86 17.53 -1.75 -7.58
N ASN A 87 16.98 -0.73 -6.90
CA ASN A 87 17.73 0.29 -6.18
C ASN A 87 17.41 0.35 -4.68
N ARG A 88 16.88 -0.73 -4.08
CA ARG A 88 16.64 -0.78 -2.63
C ARG A 88 17.97 -1.04 -1.92
N SER A 89 18.28 -0.25 -0.89
CA SER A 89 19.35 -0.60 0.04
C SER A 89 19.03 -1.92 0.74
N PRO A 90 20.04 -2.71 1.14
CA PRO A 90 19.82 -3.83 2.06
C PRO A 90 19.11 -3.35 3.33
N SER A 91 18.29 -4.22 3.91
CA SER A 91 17.44 -3.97 5.07
C SER A 91 18.24 -4.08 6.35
N TYR A 92 19.22 -3.18 6.51
CA TYR A 92 20.21 -3.24 7.60
C TYR A 92 19.61 -3.29 9.00
N THR A 93 18.45 -2.65 9.20
CA THR A 93 17.80 -2.53 10.52
C THR A 93 16.64 -3.49 10.72
N THR A 94 16.11 -4.09 9.67
CA THR A 94 14.88 -4.90 9.71
C THR A 94 15.07 -6.36 9.29
N SER A 95 16.25 -6.74 8.79
CA SER A 95 16.57 -8.12 8.42
C SER A 95 18.00 -8.51 8.80
N TRP A 96 18.13 -9.49 9.69
CA TRP A 96 19.42 -10.08 10.07
C TRP A 96 20.20 -10.68 8.88
N LYS A 97 19.49 -11.09 7.82
CA LYS A 97 20.10 -11.67 6.62
C LYS A 97 20.74 -10.63 5.69
N GLU A 98 20.41 -9.35 5.89
CA GLU A 98 20.84 -8.22 5.03
C GLU A 98 21.80 -7.27 5.78
N LEU A 99 22.40 -7.73 6.87
CA LEU A 99 23.39 -6.95 7.63
C LEU A 99 24.63 -6.60 6.79
N LEU A 100 25.18 -5.43 7.07
CA LEU A 100 26.42 -4.95 6.45
C LEU A 100 27.59 -5.86 6.84
N LYS A 101 28.25 -6.46 5.85
CA LYS A 101 29.47 -7.25 6.06
C LYS A 101 30.67 -6.36 5.72
N ILE A 102 31.46 -6.02 6.73
CA ILE A 102 32.76 -5.39 6.53
C ILE A 102 33.83 -6.47 6.40
N ASN A 103 34.65 -6.39 5.36
CA ASN A 103 35.81 -7.27 5.22
C ASN A 103 37.04 -6.50 5.71
N VAL A 104 37.56 -6.88 6.86
CA VAL A 104 38.74 -6.24 7.43
C VAL A 104 39.95 -6.98 6.88
N GLY A 105 40.53 -6.44 5.81
CA GLY A 105 41.78 -6.96 5.25
C GLY A 105 42.92 -6.65 6.21
N PHE A 106 43.43 -7.65 6.91
CA PHE A 106 44.74 -7.53 7.57
C PHE A 106 45.81 -7.60 6.47
N MET A 107 46.41 -6.45 6.15
CA MET A 107 47.66 -6.43 5.40
C MET A 107 48.77 -6.89 6.35
N GLU A 108 49.13 -8.17 6.29
CA GLU A 108 50.42 -8.61 6.82
C GLU A 108 51.52 -8.06 5.90
N HIS A 109 52.32 -7.13 6.43
CA HIS A 109 53.63 -6.82 5.87
C HIS A 109 54.61 -7.91 6.29
N ALA A 110 55.04 -8.73 5.35
CA ALA A 110 56.31 -9.48 5.38
C ALA A 110 56.81 -9.73 3.96
#